data_AF-A0A1T4T252-F1
#
_entry.id   AF-A0A1T4T252-F1
#
_cell.length_a   1.000
_cell.length_b   1.000
_cell.length_c   1.000
_cell.angle_alpha   90.00
_cell.angle_beta   90.00
_cell.angle_gamma   90.00
#
_symmetry.space_group_name_H-M   'P 1'
#
loop_
_entity.id
_entity.type
_entity.pdbx_description
1 polymer ?
#
loop_
_entity_poly.entity_id
_entity_poly.type
_entity_poly.pdbx_seq_one_letter_code
_entity_poly.pdbx_strand_id
1 'polypeptide(L)'
;MALSDSDERRFDSPTAPTDAPTVGELFRGFLMMGLMGFGGVLPLSRHIIVDERRWLSGKEFTELLGLCQFLPGGNVINVAAALGLHFRGVPGALAALAGLIAAPTAIVVVLGAIYARFQSDPHVVHMFAGLAAAAAGLLVSMAVKLALPLRKKPVAIAFAVICFAAIAVFHFPLLPTMLVLAPLSIAAIRKTGT
;
A
#
# COMPACT_ATOMS: atom_id res chain seq x y z
N MET A 1 42.09 -5.02 -22.36
CA MET A 1 41.32 -4.97 -23.61
C MET A 1 40.19 -5.97 -23.48
N ALA A 2 38.97 -5.43 -23.35
CA ALA A 2 37.65 -6.05 -23.49
C ALA A 2 37.40 -7.41 -22.81
N LEU A 3 36.51 -7.43 -21.82
CA LEU A 3 35.50 -8.48 -21.55
C LEU A 3 34.92 -8.28 -20.13
N SER A 4 33.87 -7.46 -20.01
CA SER A 4 32.75 -7.62 -19.05
C SER A 4 31.82 -6.40 -19.15
N ASP A 5 31.32 -6.12 -20.36
CA ASP A 5 30.43 -4.98 -20.65
C ASP A 5 29.11 -5.48 -21.26
N SER A 6 28.63 -6.64 -20.79
CA SER A 6 27.57 -7.40 -21.48
C SER A 6 26.42 -7.86 -20.57
N ASP A 7 26.20 -7.23 -19.42
CA ASP A 7 24.99 -7.49 -18.61
C ASP A 7 24.20 -6.22 -18.24
N GLU A 8 24.49 -5.09 -18.90
CA GLU A 8 23.54 -3.99 -19.01
C GLU A 8 22.50 -4.33 -20.08
N ARG A 9 21.69 -5.36 -19.82
CA ARG A 9 20.43 -5.59 -20.55
C ARG A 9 19.49 -4.43 -20.26
N ARG A 10 19.78 -3.36 -20.99
CA ARG A 10 18.92 -2.31 -21.48
C ARG A 10 17.52 -2.88 -21.58
N PHE A 11 16.63 -2.31 -20.78
CA PHE A 11 15.19 -2.48 -20.90
C PHE A 11 14.81 -2.15 -22.34
N ASP A 12 14.81 -3.17 -23.19
CA ASP A 12 14.51 -3.05 -24.59
C ASP A 12 13.01 -2.78 -24.71
N SER A 13 12.70 -1.65 -25.32
CA SER A 13 11.46 -0.92 -25.11
C SER A 13 10.32 -1.50 -25.94
N PRO A 14 9.12 -1.70 -25.36
CA PRO A 14 7.88 -1.69 -26.12
C PRO A 14 7.11 -0.40 -25.79
N THR A 15 7.30 0.62 -26.64
CA THR A 15 6.47 1.85 -26.76
C THR A 15 6.24 2.63 -25.45
N ALA A 16 7.24 3.39 -25.02
CA ALA A 16 7.07 4.40 -23.97
C ALA A 16 6.05 5.47 -24.43
N PRO A 17 5.03 5.80 -23.62
CA PRO A 17 4.19 6.96 -23.88
C PRO A 17 4.98 8.27 -23.72
N THR A 18 4.55 9.25 -24.52
CA THR A 18 5.19 10.52 -24.88
C THR A 18 5.39 11.50 -23.71
N ASP A 19 6.65 11.61 -23.27
CA ASP A 19 7.24 12.52 -22.26
C ASP A 19 7.42 11.94 -20.84
N ALA A 20 8.68 11.76 -20.47
CA ALA A 20 9.07 11.32 -19.13
C ALA A 20 8.61 12.34 -18.07
N PRO A 21 7.90 11.90 -17.00
CA PRO A 21 7.32 12.79 -16.02
C PRO A 21 8.36 13.70 -15.39
N THR A 22 7.98 14.95 -15.19
CA THR A 22 8.76 15.92 -14.43
C THR A 22 8.78 15.56 -12.95
N VAL A 23 9.77 16.09 -12.23
CA VAL A 23 9.90 15.90 -10.78
C VAL A 23 8.64 16.39 -10.04
N GLY A 24 8.02 17.47 -10.52
CA GLY A 24 6.77 17.99 -9.96
C GLY A 24 5.56 17.09 -10.20
N GLU A 25 5.48 16.43 -11.35
CA GLU A 25 4.41 15.48 -11.66
C GLU A 25 4.52 14.20 -10.82
N LEU A 26 5.74 13.70 -10.63
CA LEU A 26 6.03 12.62 -9.69
C LEU A 26 5.58 13.01 -8.29
N PHE A 27 6.05 14.15 -7.77
CA PHE A 27 5.66 14.65 -6.45
C PHE A 27 4.14 14.72 -6.30
N ARG A 28 3.43 15.36 -7.24
CA ARG A 28 1.98 15.52 -7.18
C ARG A 28 1.22 14.20 -7.30
N GLY A 29 1.68 13.28 -8.15
CA GLY A 29 1.06 11.95 -8.29
C GLY A 29 1.17 11.14 -7.00
N PHE A 30 2.36 11.11 -6.40
CA PHE A 30 2.57 10.41 -5.13
C PHE A 30 1.92 11.13 -3.94
N LEU A 31 1.82 12.46 -3.96
CA LEU A 31 1.04 13.24 -2.99
C LEU A 31 -0.44 12.81 -2.97
N MET A 32 -1.05 12.71 -4.16
CA MET A 32 -2.44 12.25 -4.29
C MET A 32 -2.61 10.80 -3.82
N MET A 33 -1.65 9.93 -4.14
CA MET A 33 -1.62 8.55 -3.64
C MET A 33 -1.54 8.49 -2.11
N GLY A 34 -0.73 9.34 -1.48
CA GLY A 34 -0.63 9.43 -0.03
C GLY A 34 -1.97 9.82 0.61
N LEU A 35 -2.67 10.78 0.03
CA LEU A 35 -4.01 11.22 0.48
C LEU A 35 -5.09 10.13 0.37
N MET A 36 -5.04 9.35 -0.71
CA MET A 36 -6.06 8.35 -1.04
C MET A 36 -5.71 6.93 -0.56
N GLY A 37 -4.58 6.77 0.15
CA GLY A 37 -3.97 5.49 0.51
C GLY A 37 -4.70 4.66 1.57
N PHE A 38 -6.03 4.67 1.62
CA PHE A 38 -6.81 3.88 2.59
C PHE A 38 -7.24 2.52 2.00
N GLY A 39 -6.66 1.44 2.53
CA GLY A 39 -7.17 0.06 2.34
C GLY A 39 -7.04 -0.57 0.94
N GLY A 40 -6.48 0.15 -0.05
CA GLY A 40 -6.40 -0.32 -1.44
C GLY A 40 -5.33 0.40 -2.25
N VAL A 41 -4.20 0.72 -1.63
CA VAL A 41 -3.18 1.60 -2.23
C VAL A 41 -2.55 0.98 -3.47
N LEU A 42 -2.36 -0.34 -3.52
CA LEU A 42 -1.74 -0.99 -4.66
C LEU A 42 -2.61 -0.93 -5.95
N PRO A 43 -3.91 -1.31 -5.91
CA PRO A 43 -4.82 -1.07 -7.03
C PRO A 43 -4.90 0.40 -7.45
N LEU A 44 -4.91 1.31 -6.47
CA LEU A 44 -4.93 2.75 -6.73
C LEU A 44 -3.65 3.23 -7.42
N SER A 45 -2.48 2.80 -6.93
CA SER A 45 -1.19 3.11 -7.54
C SER A 45 -1.14 2.60 -8.98
N ARG A 46 -1.61 1.38 -9.24
CA ARG A 46 -1.73 0.86 -10.61
C ARG A 46 -2.63 1.76 -11.46
N HIS A 47 -3.79 2.14 -10.96
CA HIS A 47 -4.72 3.00 -11.69
C HIS A 47 -4.11 4.36 -12.03
N ILE A 48 -3.49 5.02 -11.05
CA ILE A 48 -2.87 6.34 -11.25
C ILE A 48 -1.67 6.24 -12.20
N ILE A 49 -0.80 5.25 -12.02
CA ILE A 49 0.44 5.13 -12.79
C ILE A 49 0.18 4.61 -14.22
N VAL A 50 -0.74 3.66 -14.39
CA VAL A 50 -0.98 2.98 -15.68
C VAL A 50 -2.14 3.61 -16.45
N ASP A 51 -3.27 3.88 -15.79
CA ASP A 51 -4.49 4.30 -16.48
C ASP A 51 -4.59 5.84 -16.57
N GLU A 52 -4.37 6.56 -15.46
CA GLU A 52 -4.55 8.02 -15.40
C GLU A 52 -3.35 8.79 -15.95
N ARG A 53 -2.15 8.53 -15.43
CA ARG A 53 -0.91 9.21 -15.82
C ARG A 53 -0.18 8.53 -16.97
N ARG A 54 -0.47 7.25 -17.22
CA ARG A 54 0.14 6.42 -18.25
C ARG A 54 1.67 6.47 -18.23
N TRP A 55 2.29 6.54 -17.05
CA TRP A 55 3.75 6.52 -16.93
C TRP A 55 4.35 5.16 -17.26
N LEU A 56 3.64 4.09 -16.92
CA LEU A 56 4.04 2.71 -17.22
C LEU A 56 2.89 1.97 -17.89
N SER A 57 3.23 0.99 -18.72
CA SER A 57 2.30 -0.05 -19.12
C SER A 57 1.96 -0.98 -17.94
N GLY A 58 0.85 -1.71 -18.04
CA GLY A 58 0.47 -2.69 -17.02
C GLY A 58 1.53 -3.80 -16.80
N LYS A 59 2.31 -4.13 -17.83
CA LYS A 59 3.38 -5.12 -17.75
C LYS A 59 4.58 -4.57 -16.97
N GLU A 60 5.05 -3.37 -17.33
CA GLU A 60 6.16 -2.70 -16.63
C GLU A 60 5.83 -2.43 -15.17
N PHE A 61 4.59 -2.04 -14.86
CA PHE A 61 4.15 -1.89 -13.46
C PHE A 61 4.24 -3.21 -12.69
N THR A 62 3.86 -4.33 -13.32
CA THR A 62 3.90 -5.64 -12.68
C THR A 62 5.34 -6.11 -12.45
N GLU A 63 6.24 -5.88 -13.41
CA GLU A 63 7.67 -6.17 -13.27
C GLU A 63 8.31 -5.33 -12.17
N LEU A 64 8.04 -4.01 -12.15
CA LEU A 64 8.51 -3.10 -11.11
C LEU A 64 7.99 -3.48 -9.72
N LEU A 65 6.70 -3.83 -9.63
CA LEU A 65 6.08 -4.30 -8.39
C LEU A 65 6.74 -5.61 -7.92
N GLY A 66 7.02 -6.53 -8.84
CA GLY A 66 7.73 -7.78 -8.54
C GLY A 66 9.10 -7.52 -7.91
N LEU A 67 9.87 -6.59 -8.48
CA LEU A 67 11.15 -6.14 -7.89
C LEU A 67 10.95 -5.53 -6.50
N CYS A 68 9.93 -4.67 -6.33
CA CYS A 68 9.62 -4.01 -5.07
C CYS A 68 9.19 -4.97 -3.95
N GLN A 69 8.63 -6.13 -4.30
CA GLN A 69 8.23 -7.17 -3.35
C GLN A 69 9.42 -7.95 -2.77
N PHE A 70 10.56 -7.97 -3.45
CA PHE A 70 11.80 -8.53 -2.90
C PHE A 70 12.46 -7.59 -1.87
N LEU A 71 12.20 -6.29 -1.97
CA LEU A 71 12.73 -5.28 -1.05
C LEU A 71 11.92 -5.30 0.26
N PRO A 72 12.58 -5.41 1.43
CA PRO A 72 11.88 -5.31 2.71
C PRO A 72 11.32 -3.90 2.87
N GLY A 73 10.01 -3.77 3.06
CA GLY A 73 9.34 -2.48 3.24
C GLY A 73 7.91 -2.44 2.75
N GLY A 74 7.35 -1.23 2.71
CA GLY A 74 6.02 -1.01 2.13
C GLY A 74 6.08 -1.00 0.61
N ASN A 75 5.32 -1.89 -0.05
CA ASN A 75 5.29 -2.02 -1.51
C ASN A 75 5.16 -0.66 -2.24
N VAL A 76 4.29 0.22 -1.77
CA VAL A 76 4.03 1.52 -2.40
C VAL A 76 5.21 2.49 -2.23
N ILE A 77 5.91 2.43 -1.09
CA ILE A 77 7.12 3.24 -0.85
C ILE A 77 8.23 2.79 -1.80
N ASN A 78 8.43 1.47 -1.92
CA ASN A 78 9.41 0.89 -2.83
C ASN A 78 9.10 1.26 -4.30
N VAL A 79 7.83 1.14 -4.71
CA VAL A 79 7.39 1.56 -6.04
C VAL A 79 7.61 3.06 -6.26
N ALA A 80 7.32 3.91 -5.26
CA ALA A 80 7.57 5.35 -5.38
C ALA A 80 9.05 5.69 -5.58
N ALA A 81 9.93 5.07 -4.78
CA ALA A 81 11.37 5.25 -4.89
C ALA A 81 11.90 4.73 -6.24
N ALA A 82 11.51 3.51 -6.63
CA ALA A 82 12.01 2.87 -7.84
C ALA A 82 11.50 3.58 -9.11
N LEU A 83 10.23 4.01 -9.12
CA LEU A 83 9.66 4.78 -10.22
C LEU A 83 10.32 6.17 -10.34
N GLY A 84 10.52 6.84 -9.21
CA GLY A 84 11.20 8.13 -9.19
C GLY A 84 12.66 8.03 -9.66
N LEU A 85 13.36 6.97 -9.25
CA LEU A 85 14.73 6.68 -9.68
C LEU A 85 14.78 6.38 -11.19
N HIS A 86 13.81 5.64 -11.71
CA HIS A 86 13.74 5.26 -13.12
C HIS A 86 13.58 6.47 -14.05
N PHE A 87 12.71 7.43 -13.71
CA PHE A 87 12.45 8.57 -14.60
C PHE A 87 13.40 9.75 -14.44
N ARG A 88 13.81 10.07 -13.21
CA ARG A 88 14.58 11.30 -12.91
C ARG A 88 15.76 11.05 -11.97
N GLY A 89 16.15 9.80 -11.74
CA GLY A 89 17.24 9.45 -10.83
C GLY A 89 16.94 9.83 -9.37
N VAL A 90 17.99 10.12 -8.61
CA VAL A 90 17.91 10.48 -7.17
C VAL A 90 16.90 11.61 -6.87
N PRO A 91 16.87 12.74 -7.62
CA PRO A 91 15.89 13.80 -7.31
C PRO A 91 14.44 13.37 -7.58
N GLY A 92 14.21 12.47 -8.55
CA GLY A 92 12.90 11.87 -8.77
C GLY A 92 12.44 10.97 -7.64
N ALA A 93 13.34 10.12 -7.14
CA ALA A 93 13.07 9.23 -6.02
C ALA A 93 12.73 10.02 -4.74
N LEU A 94 13.53 11.05 -4.43
CA LEU A 94 13.26 11.92 -3.29
C LEU A 94 11.94 12.67 -3.42
N ALA A 95 11.62 13.20 -4.61
CA ALA A 95 10.35 13.88 -4.84
C ALA A 95 9.14 12.95 -4.74
N ALA A 96 9.24 11.73 -5.28
CA ALA A 96 8.18 10.73 -5.19
C ALA A 96 7.92 10.33 -3.72
N LEU A 97 8.99 10.05 -2.96
CA LEU A 97 8.89 9.71 -1.54
C LEU A 97 8.37 10.88 -0.71
N ALA A 98 8.90 12.09 -0.94
CA ALA A 98 8.44 13.29 -0.27
C ALA A 98 6.96 13.55 -0.56
N GLY A 99 6.52 13.42 -1.82
CA GLY A 99 5.11 13.53 -2.18
C GLY A 99 4.25 12.53 -1.41
N LEU A 100 4.64 11.26 -1.41
CA LEU A 100 3.89 10.19 -0.73
C LEU A 100 3.68 10.45 0.77
N ILE A 101 4.69 10.99 1.44
CA ILE A 101 4.69 11.17 2.91
C ILE A 101 4.21 12.56 3.33
N ALA A 102 4.46 13.60 2.52
CA ALA A 102 4.22 14.99 2.89
C ALA A 102 2.75 15.27 3.19
N ALA A 103 1.81 14.80 2.35
CA ALA A 103 0.40 15.10 2.55
C ALA A 103 -0.17 14.43 3.82
N PRO A 104 -0.03 13.11 4.05
CA PRO A 104 -0.50 12.49 5.28
C PRO A 104 0.13 13.12 6.53
N THR A 105 1.44 13.41 6.47
CA THR A 105 2.16 14.02 7.60
C THR A 105 1.65 15.43 7.89
N ALA A 106 1.46 16.26 6.86
CA ALA A 106 0.94 17.62 7.02
C ALA A 106 -0.46 17.60 7.66
N ILE A 107 -1.35 16.68 7.25
CA ILE A 107 -2.68 16.54 7.84
C ILE A 107 -2.57 16.20 9.32
N VAL A 108 -1.76 15.20 9.69
CA VAL A 108 -1.60 14.77 11.08
C VAL A 108 -1.01 15.88 11.95
N VAL A 109 0.00 16.60 11.45
CA VAL A 109 0.63 17.72 12.17
C VAL A 109 -0.35 18.87 12.38
N VAL A 110 -1.13 19.24 11.36
CA VAL A 110 -2.14 20.30 11.46
C VAL A 110 -3.23 19.89 12.46
N LEU A 111 -3.75 18.67 12.38
CA LEU A 111 -4.74 18.16 13.34
C LEU A 111 -4.17 18.13 14.76
N GLY A 112 -2.92 17.71 14.93
CA GLY A 112 -2.23 17.70 16.23
C GLY A 112 -2.05 19.11 16.81
N ALA A 113 -1.72 20.10 15.98
CA ALA A 113 -1.60 21.49 16.40
C ALA A 113 -2.95 22.09 16.82
N ILE A 114 -4.03 21.77 16.09
CA ILE A 114 -5.40 22.16 16.47
C ILE A 114 -5.78 21.50 17.79
N TYR A 115 -5.54 20.21 17.94
CA TYR A 115 -5.81 19.47 19.16
C TYR A 115 -5.07 20.08 20.36
N ALA A 116 -3.78 20.38 20.24
CA ALA A 116 -2.99 20.97 21.32
C ALA A 116 -3.53 22.32 21.80
N ARG A 117 -4.07 23.14 20.89
CA ARG A 117 -4.62 24.47 21.22
C ARG A 117 -6.03 24.43 21.81
N PHE A 118 -6.86 23.47 21.40
CA PHE A 118 -8.28 23.44 21.75
C PHE A 118 -8.69 22.20 22.56
N GLN A 119 -7.74 21.43 23.10
CA GLN A 119 -8.01 20.27 23.95
C GLN A 119 -8.92 20.57 25.16
N SER A 120 -8.93 21.82 25.62
CA SER A 120 -9.73 22.29 26.75
C SER A 120 -11.21 22.48 26.41
N ASP A 121 -11.56 22.54 25.12
CA ASP A 121 -12.93 22.77 24.66
C ASP A 121 -13.66 21.42 24.44
N PRO A 122 -14.78 21.18 25.15
CA PRO A 122 -15.57 19.95 24.99
C PRO A 122 -16.03 19.68 23.55
N HIS A 123 -16.25 20.71 22.74
CA HIS A 123 -16.69 20.53 21.35
C HIS A 123 -15.60 19.89 20.48
N VAL A 124 -14.33 20.28 20.70
CA VAL A 124 -13.20 19.72 19.95
C VAL A 124 -12.95 18.27 20.34
N VAL A 125 -13.05 17.93 21.64
CA VAL A 125 -12.94 16.53 22.11
C VAL A 125 -13.98 15.63 21.45
N HIS A 126 -15.25 16.05 21.41
CA HIS A 126 -16.31 15.28 20.76
C HIS A 126 -16.11 15.17 19.24
N MET A 127 -15.61 16.21 18.57
CA MET A 127 -15.27 16.17 17.15
C MET A 127 -14.18 15.12 16.86
N PHE A 128 -13.11 15.09 17.66
CA PHE A 128 -12.05 14.08 17.53
C PHE A 128 -12.56 12.67 17.82
N ALA A 129 -13.46 12.50 18.80
CA ALA A 129 -14.12 11.23 19.04
C ALA A 129 -14.96 10.77 17.83
N GLY A 130 -15.69 11.70 17.18
CA GLY A 130 -16.40 11.44 15.94
C GLY A 130 -15.46 11.07 14.78
N LEU A 131 -14.33 11.75 14.64
CA LEU A 131 -13.30 11.42 13.65
C LEU A 131 -12.70 10.03 13.89
N ALA A 132 -12.41 9.68 15.15
CA ALA A 132 -11.93 8.36 15.53
C ALA A 132 -12.97 7.27 15.22
N ALA A 133 -14.25 7.52 15.51
CA ALA A 133 -15.34 6.60 15.17
C ALA A 133 -15.48 6.42 13.64
N ALA A 134 -15.36 7.49 12.85
CA ALA A 134 -15.38 7.44 11.39
C ALA A 134 -14.19 6.65 10.83
N ALA A 135 -12.98 6.86 11.38
CA ALA A 135 -11.79 6.11 11.01
C ALA A 135 -11.94 4.61 11.34
N ALA A 136 -12.48 4.27 12.51
CA ALA A 136 -12.80 2.90 12.88
C ALA A 136 -13.83 2.26 11.93
N GLY A 137 -14.89 2.99 11.58
CA GLY A 137 -15.89 2.55 10.60
C GLY A 137 -15.29 2.30 9.21
N LEU A 138 -14.37 3.15 8.76
CA LEU A 138 -13.63 2.97 7.51
C LEU A 138 -12.74 1.72 7.57
N LEU A 139 -12.01 1.50 8.66
CA LEU A 139 -11.21 0.29 8.87
C LEU A 139 -12.07 -0.98 8.82
N VAL A 140 -13.21 -0.98 9.51
CA VAL A 140 -14.17 -2.11 9.48
C VAL A 140 -14.70 -2.33 8.06
N SER A 141 -15.06 -1.26 7.35
CA SER A 141 -15.50 -1.34 5.95
C SER A 141 -14.44 -1.97 5.04
N MET A 142 -13.16 -1.61 5.23
CA MET A 142 -12.05 -2.23 4.49
C MET A 142 -11.86 -3.70 4.86
N ALA A 143 -11.93 -4.06 6.14
CA ALA A 143 -11.87 -5.44 6.59
C ALA A 143 -13.01 -6.28 5.97
N VAL A 144 -14.23 -5.75 5.94
CA VAL A 144 -15.39 -6.39 5.32
C VAL A 144 -15.21 -6.52 3.80
N LYS A 145 -14.72 -5.49 3.11
CA LYS A 145 -14.40 -5.55 1.68
C LYS A 145 -13.38 -6.64 1.37
N LEU A 146 -12.36 -6.80 2.22
CA LEU A 146 -11.35 -7.84 2.06
C LEU A 146 -11.90 -9.22 2.41
N ALA A 147 -12.84 -9.33 3.34
CA ALA A 147 -13.50 -10.58 3.72
C ALA A 147 -14.58 -11.04 2.73
N LEU A 148 -15.21 -10.11 1.98
CA LEU A 148 -16.31 -10.41 1.05
C LEU A 148 -15.96 -11.51 0.02
N PRO A 149 -14.79 -11.48 -0.64
CA PRO A 149 -14.36 -12.53 -1.56
C PRO A 149 -14.18 -13.90 -0.89
N LEU A 150 -13.86 -13.94 0.40
CA LEU A 150 -13.69 -15.18 1.16
C LEU A 150 -15.03 -15.85 1.52
N ARG A 151 -16.16 -15.14 1.37
CA ARG A 151 -17.50 -15.66 1.75
C ARG A 151 -17.90 -16.95 1.03
N LYS A 152 -17.35 -17.20 -0.16
CA LYS A 152 -17.64 -18.42 -0.94
C LYS A 152 -16.87 -19.65 -0.45
N LYS A 153 -16.00 -19.52 0.57
CA LYS A 153 -15.16 -20.59 1.11
C LYS A 153 -15.43 -20.74 2.62
N PRO A 154 -16.37 -21.61 3.04
CA PRO A 154 -16.76 -21.75 4.46
C PRO A 154 -15.56 -22.12 5.35
N VAL A 155 -14.63 -22.92 4.83
CA VAL A 155 -13.36 -23.26 5.50
C VAL A 155 -12.52 -22.01 5.78
N ALA A 156 -12.40 -21.08 4.82
CA ALA A 156 -11.61 -19.86 5.00
C ALA A 156 -12.22 -18.92 6.05
N ILE A 157 -13.55 -18.86 6.14
CA ILE A 157 -14.27 -18.09 7.17
C ILE A 157 -14.03 -18.70 8.55
N ALA A 158 -14.13 -20.02 8.69
CA ALA A 158 -13.87 -20.71 9.95
C ALA A 158 -12.46 -20.42 10.47
N PHE A 159 -11.45 -20.50 9.60
CA PHE A 159 -10.07 -20.15 9.95
C PHE A 159 -9.90 -18.66 10.28
N ALA A 160 -10.57 -17.76 9.56
CA ALA A 160 -10.53 -16.33 9.86
C ALA A 160 -11.12 -16.02 11.26
N VAL A 161 -12.24 -16.67 11.62
CA VAL A 161 -12.87 -16.51 12.94
C VAL A 161 -12.00 -17.10 14.05
N ILE A 162 -11.41 -18.29 13.83
CA ILE A 162 -10.49 -18.92 14.78
C ILE A 162 -9.23 -18.06 14.98
N CYS A 163 -8.67 -17.53 13.89
CA CYS A 163 -7.53 -16.62 13.94
C CYS A 163 -7.85 -15.35 14.73
N PHE A 164 -9.01 -14.75 14.43
CA PHE A 164 -9.48 -13.57 15.13
C PHE A 164 -9.68 -13.84 16.62
N ALA A 165 -10.30 -14.96 17.00
CA ALA A 165 -10.47 -15.33 18.40
C ALA A 165 -9.12 -15.57 19.11
N ALA A 166 -8.19 -16.28 18.47
CA ALA A 166 -6.86 -16.56 19.04
C ALA A 166 -6.04 -15.29 19.29
N ILE A 167 -6.16 -14.29 18.41
CA ILE A 167 -5.41 -13.03 18.52
C ILE A 167 -6.15 -12.03 19.42
N ALA A 168 -7.44 -11.80 19.20
CA ALA A 168 -8.20 -10.75 19.89
C ALA A 168 -8.66 -11.13 21.30
N VAL A 169 -8.91 -12.42 21.56
CA VAL A 169 -9.38 -12.88 22.88
C VAL A 169 -8.21 -13.43 23.70
N PHE A 170 -7.41 -14.31 23.11
CA PHE A 170 -6.32 -14.99 23.83
C PHE A 170 -4.98 -14.25 23.82
N HIS A 171 -4.85 -13.15 23.06
CA HIS A 171 -3.63 -12.33 22.99
C HIS A 171 -2.36 -13.14 22.65
N PHE A 172 -2.50 -14.26 21.92
CA PHE A 172 -1.34 -15.04 21.51
C PHE A 172 -0.46 -14.25 20.53
N PRO A 173 0.88 -14.40 20.60
CA PRO A 173 1.77 -13.72 19.66
C PRO A 173 1.44 -14.05 18.20
N LEU A 174 1.51 -13.02 17.34
CA LEU A 174 1.13 -13.06 15.93
C LEU A 174 1.95 -14.06 15.10
N LEU A 175 3.24 -14.20 15.41
CA LEU A 175 4.13 -15.11 14.69
C LEU A 175 3.68 -16.59 14.80
N PRO A 176 3.54 -17.19 16.00
CA PRO A 176 3.17 -18.60 16.11
C PRO A 176 1.74 -18.89 15.64
N THR A 177 0.80 -17.97 15.85
CA THR A 177 -0.58 -18.14 15.35
C THR A 177 -0.62 -18.20 13.83
N MET A 178 0.05 -17.27 13.13
CA MET A 178 0.17 -17.33 11.66
C MET A 178 0.93 -18.56 11.17
N LEU A 179 2.00 -18.95 11.87
CA LEU A 179 2.83 -20.10 11.48
C LEU A 179 2.06 -21.43 11.52
N VAL A 180 1.11 -21.58 12.45
CA VAL A 180 0.31 -22.81 12.58
C VAL A 180 -0.97 -22.74 11.73
N LEU A 181 -1.68 -21.60 11.73
CA LEU A 181 -2.97 -21.51 11.03
C LEU A 181 -2.84 -21.42 9.52
N ALA A 182 -1.80 -20.76 9.00
CA ALA A 182 -1.60 -20.60 7.56
C ALA A 182 -1.44 -21.95 6.82
N PRO A 183 -0.56 -22.88 7.25
CA PRO A 183 -0.45 -24.19 6.59
C PRO A 183 -1.70 -25.05 6.80
N LEU A 184 -2.36 -24.98 7.96
CA LEU A 184 -3.61 -25.72 8.21
C LEU A 184 -4.74 -25.26 7.28
N SER A 185 -4.88 -23.95 7.10
CA SER A 185 -5.88 -23.36 6.21
C SER A 185 -5.65 -23.75 4.74
N ILE A 186 -4.39 -23.70 4.29
CA ILE A 186 -4.02 -24.11 2.93
C ILE A 186 -4.30 -25.60 2.72
N ALA A 187 -3.94 -26.46 3.69
CA ALA A 187 -4.20 -27.89 3.61
C ALA A 187 -5.71 -28.22 3.59
N ALA A 188 -6.52 -27.52 4.39
CA ALA A 188 -7.97 -27.71 4.44
C ALA A 188 -8.67 -27.23 3.15
N ILE A 189 -8.21 -26.12 2.57
CA ILE A 189 -8.74 -25.61 1.29
C ILE A 189 -8.39 -26.56 0.14
N ARG A 190 -7.19 -27.16 0.13
CA ARG A 190 -6.80 -28.16 -0.88
C ARG A 190 -7.64 -29.44 -0.82
N LYS A 191 -8.06 -29.87 0.38
CA LYS A 191 -8.92 -31.06 0.56
C LYS A 191 -10.38 -30.88 0.12
N THR A 192 -10.86 -29.65 0.01
CA THR A 192 -12.26 -29.35 -0.37
C THR A 192 -12.43 -29.11 -1.89
N GLY A 193 -11.33 -29.15 -2.65
CA GLY A 193 -11.29 -28.82 -4.09
C GLY A 193 -11.18 -30.02 -5.05
N THR A 194 -11.38 -31.25 -4.56
CA THR A 194 -11.63 -32.46 -5.37
C THR A 194 -13.07 -32.90 -5.16
#